data_AF-A0A924K482-F1
#
_entry.id   AF-A0A924K482-F1
#
_cell.length_a   1.000
_cell.length_b   1.000
_cell.length_c   1.000
_cell.angle_alpha   90.00
_cell.angle_beta   90.00
_cell.angle_gamma   90.00
#
_symmetry.space_group_name_H-M   'P 1'
#
loop_
_entity.id
_entity.type
_entity.pdbx_description
1 polymer ?
#
loop_
_entity_poly.entity_id
_entity_poly.type
_entity_poly.pdbx_seq_one_letter_code
_entity_poly.pdbx_strand_id
1 'polypeptide(L)' 'MNDLSRFESRKFIIAAVLVLAAIGMRLGGFLTEGAFVELAKWVAGLYFGFNVLQKITPPSKVLE' A
#
# COMPACT_ATOMS: atom_id res chain seq x y z
N MET A 1 -17.75 -16.60 5.80
CA MET A 1 -16.44 -16.68 5.11
C MET A 1 -16.36 -15.51 4.14
N ASN A 2 -15.49 -14.51 4.38
CA ASN A 2 -14.88 -13.62 3.34
C ASN A 2 -14.25 -12.30 3.87
N ASP A 3 -14.10 -12.09 5.18
CA ASP A 3 -13.55 -10.80 5.65
C ASP A 3 -12.09 -10.58 5.24
N LEU A 4 -11.26 -11.62 5.22
CA LEU A 4 -9.84 -11.55 4.80
C LEU A 4 -9.67 -11.03 3.36
N SER A 5 -10.45 -11.58 2.42
CA SER A 5 -10.43 -11.13 1.01
C SER A 5 -10.75 -9.63 0.90
N ARG A 6 -11.71 -9.15 1.70
CA ARG A 6 -12.16 -7.76 1.67
C ARG A 6 -11.08 -6.79 2.19
N PHE A 7 -10.31 -7.20 3.20
CA PHE A 7 -9.19 -6.40 3.73
C PHE A 7 -7.98 -6.38 2.79
N GLU A 8 -7.68 -7.49 2.11
CA GLU A 8 -6.62 -7.55 1.10
C GLU A 8 -6.88 -6.59 -0.07
N SER A 9 -8.13 -6.57 -0.59
CA SER A 9 -8.51 -5.64 -1.65
C SER A 9 -8.38 -4.16 -1.25
N ARG A 10 -8.70 -3.78 -0.01
CA ARG A 10 -8.62 -2.37 0.44
C ARG A 10 -7.19 -1.84 0.44
N LYS A 11 -6.23 -2.63 0.93
CA LYS A 11 -4.80 -2.23 0.95
C LYS A 11 -4.26 -2.03 -0.46
N PHE A 12 -4.62 -2.92 -1.38
CA PHE A 12 -4.25 -2.80 -2.78
C PHE A 12 -4.86 -1.54 -3.41
N ILE A 13 -6.14 -1.27 -3.18
CA ILE A 13 -6.82 -0.07 -3.69
C ILE A 13 -6.13 1.20 -3.19
N ILE A 14 -5.82 1.27 -1.89
CA ILE A 14 -5.13 2.44 -1.30
C ILE A 14 -3.75 2.62 -1.95
N ALA A 15 -2.97 1.54 -2.07
CA ALA A 15 -1.66 1.61 -2.71
C ALA A 15 -1.75 2.06 -4.19
N ALA A 16 -2.71 1.51 -4.94
CA ALA A 16 -2.94 1.87 -6.33
C ALA A 16 -3.35 3.34 -6.49
N VAL A 17 -4.24 3.84 -5.64
CA VAL A 17 -4.66 5.25 -5.66
C VAL A 17 -3.48 6.19 -5.37
N LEU A 18 -2.61 5.85 -4.40
CA LEU A 18 -1.43 6.65 -4.08
C LEU A 18 -0.43 6.69 -5.25
N VAL A 19 -0.21 5.56 -5.93
CA VAL A 19 0.64 5.51 -7.12
C VAL A 19 0.05 6.35 -8.26
N LEU A 20 -1.25 6.22 -8.52
CA LEU A 20 -1.92 6.99 -9.58
C LEU A 20 -1.90 8.50 -9.28
N ALA A 21 -2.12 8.91 -8.04
CA ALA A 21 -2.00 10.30 -7.63
C ALA A 21 -0.58 10.84 -7.83
N ALA A 22 0.44 10.06 -7.48
CA ALA A 22 1.84 10.42 -7.68
C ALA A 22 2.20 10.57 -9.16
N ILE A 23 1.69 9.68 -10.03
CA ILE A 23 1.84 9.79 -11.49
C ILE A 23 1.17 11.06 -11.99
N GLY A 24 -0.07 11.35 -11.57
CA GLY A 24 -0.78 12.57 -11.93
C GLY A 24 -0.02 13.84 -11.55
N MET A 25 0.53 13.89 -10.33
CA MET A 25 1.37 15.00 -9.87
C MET A 25 2.68 15.12 -10.66
N ARG A 26 3.30 14.00 -11.06
CA ARG A 26 4.52 14.01 -11.88
C ARG A 26 4.27 14.53 -13.29
N LEU A 27 3.16 14.13 -13.90
CA LEU A 27 2.74 14.61 -15.23
C LEU A 27 2.33 16.08 -15.20
N GLY A 28 1.70 16.53 -14.10
CA GLY A 28 1.38 17.94 -13.88
C GLY A 28 2.58 18.83 -13.52
N GLY A 29 3.78 18.27 -13.39
CA GLY A 29 5.00 19.02 -13.05
C GLY A 29 5.09 19.44 -11.58
N PHE A 30 4.18 19.01 -10.72
CA PHE A 30 4.18 19.30 -9.28
C PHE A 30 5.15 18.44 -8.47
N LEU A 31 5.70 17.39 -9.09
CA LEU A 31 6.59 16.44 -8.45
C LEU A 31 7.89 16.30 -9.25
N THR A 32 9.03 16.44 -8.56
CA THR A 32 10.33 16.14 -9.15
C THR A 32 10.50 14.64 -9.32
N GLU A 33 11.39 14.22 -10.22
CA GLU A 33 11.65 12.80 -10.45
C GLU A 33 12.17 12.08 -9.19
N GLY A 34 13.06 12.73 -8.44
CA GLY A 34 13.56 12.20 -7.17
C GLY A 34 12.44 11.99 -6.15
N ALA A 35 11.54 12.96 -5.98
CA ALA A 35 10.40 12.83 -5.09
C ALA A 35 9.43 11.73 -5.54
N PHE A 36 9.25 11.54 -6.84
CA PHE A 36 8.38 10.49 -7.39
C PHE A 36 8.93 9.09 -7.07
N VAL A 37 10.21 8.89 -7.35
CA VAL A 37 10.90 7.62 -7.10
C VAL A 37 10.87 7.28 -5.61
N GLU A 38 11.13 8.27 -4.75
CA GLU A 38 11.12 8.06 -3.30
C GLU A 38 9.72 7.69 -2.79
N LEU A 39 8.69 8.39 -3.25
CA LEU A 39 7.30 8.11 -2.88
C LEU A 39 6.86 6.73 -3.39
N ALA A 40 7.22 6.35 -4.61
CA ALA A 40 6.96 5.03 -5.17
C ALA A 40 7.63 3.91 -4.35
N LYS A 41 8.89 4.10 -3.94
CA LYS A 41 9.60 3.15 -3.05
C LYS A 41 8.88 2.98 -1.73
N TRP A 42 8.45 4.08 -1.09
CA TRP A 42 7.73 4.03 0.18
C TRP A 42 6.38 3.33 0.03
N VAL A 43 5.59 3.65 -0.99
CA VAL A 43 4.29 3.02 -1.22
C VAL A 43 4.44 1.52 -1.46
N ALA A 44 5.40 1.11 -2.32
CA ALA A 44 5.68 -0.29 -2.58
C ALA A 44 6.18 -1.01 -1.32
N GLY A 45 7.16 -0.42 -0.62
CA GLY A 45 7.75 -0.96 0.59
C GLY A 45 6.73 -1.15 1.71
N LEU A 46 5.87 -0.16 1.94
CA LEU A 46 4.78 -0.27 2.91
C LEU A 46 3.77 -1.34 2.51
N TYR A 47 3.34 -1.37 1.24
CA TYR A 47 2.39 -2.38 0.77
C TYR A 47 2.92 -3.80 0.98
N PHE A 48 4.16 -4.08 0.55
CA PHE A 48 4.76 -5.40 0.75
C PHE A 48 5.06 -5.69 2.23
N GLY A 49 5.55 -4.70 2.98
CA GLY A 49 5.82 -4.83 4.41
C GLY A 49 4.56 -5.20 5.21
N PHE A 50 3.43 -4.53 4.95
CA PHE A 50 2.15 -4.87 5.56
C PHE A 50 1.65 -6.27 5.17
N ASN A 51 1.84 -6.69 3.92
CA ASN A 51 1.45 -8.04 3.49
C ASN A 51 2.33 -9.13 4.14
N VAL A 52 3.64 -8.91 4.25
CA VAL A 52 4.54 -9.81 4.98
C VAL A 52 4.18 -9.86 6.46
N LEU A 53 3.95 -8.70 7.09
CA LEU A 53 3.58 -8.61 8.50
C LEU A 53 2.29 -9.40 8.82
N GLN A 54 1.28 -9.30 7.96
CA GLN A 54 0.05 -10.08 8.11
C GLN A 54 0.23 -11.59 7.91
N LYS A 55 1.25 -12.00 7.16
CA LYS A 55 1.55 -13.43 6.98
C LYS A 55 2.29 -14.02 8.18
N ILE A 56 3.18 -13.24 8.80
CA ILE A 56 4.00 -13.69 9.94
C ILE A 56 3.34 -13.46 11.29
N THR A 57 2.38 -12.53 11.37
CA THR A 57 1.57 -12.32 12.55
C THR A 57 0.36 -13.25 12.44
N PRO A 58 0.33 -14.40 13.15
CA PRO A 58 -0.89 -15.19 13.23
C PRO A 58 -2.00 -14.27 13.76
N PRO A 59 -3.25 -14.41 13.31
CA PRO A 59 -4.35 -13.70 13.94
C PRO A 59 -4.26 -14.06 15.42
N SER A 60 -3.94 -13.07 16.27
CA SER A 60 -4.02 -13.26 17.70
C SER A 60 -5.42 -13.79 17.91
N LYS A 61 -5.54 -15.06 18.32
CA LYS A 61 -6.81 -15.60 18.76
C LYS A 61 -7.39 -14.51 19.63
N VAL A 62 -8.51 -13.95 19.18
CA VAL A 62 -9.33 -13.04 19.96
C VAL A 62 -9.36 -13.67 21.34
N LEU A 63 -8.72 -12.99 22.29
CA LEU A 63 -8.68 -13.42 23.67
C LEU A 63 -10.14 -13.63 24.08
N GLU A 64 -10.48 -14.89 24.35
CA GLU A 64 -11.67 -15.43 25.02
C GLU A 64 -13.03 -14.77 24.74
#